data_AF-A0A2N3CHP7-F1
#
_entry.id   AF-A0A2N3CHP7-F1
#
_cell.length_a   1.000
_cell.length_b   1.000
_cell.length_c   1.000
_cell.angle_alpha   90.00
_cell.angle_beta   90.00
_cell.angle_gamma   90.00
#
_symmetry.space_group_name_H-M   'P 1'
#
loop_
_entity.id
_entity.type
_entity.pdbx_description
1 polymer ?
#
loop_
_entity_poly.entity_id
_entity_poly.type
_entity_poly.pdbx_seq_one_letter_code
_entity_poly.pdbx_strand_id
1 'polypeptide(L)'
;MMNRRRPSLFPLLWLTCSLSVGGYFAFAAVQGDHGIFRRIQIEAETTALRADLVRLEAERAALENRTRRLSDDFLDLDLLDEQARQRLGLMRPEELVLR
;
A
#
# COMPACT_ATOMS: atom_id res chain seq x y z
N MET A 1 71.72 -37.21 10.75
CA MET A 1 70.84 -36.89 9.60
C MET A 1 69.63 -36.10 10.10
N MET A 2 69.61 -34.78 9.90
CA MET A 2 68.46 -33.94 10.26
C MET A 2 67.41 -34.00 9.15
N ASN A 3 66.34 -34.75 9.39
CA ASN A 3 65.24 -34.91 8.45
C ASN A 3 64.31 -33.69 8.54
N ARG A 4 64.51 -32.70 7.65
CA ARG A 4 63.62 -31.54 7.52
C ARG A 4 62.29 -31.99 6.93
N ARG A 5 61.28 -32.23 7.79
CA ARG A 5 59.89 -32.37 7.35
C ARG A 5 59.45 -31.03 6.75
N ARG A 6 59.14 -31.02 5.46
CA ARG A 6 58.54 -29.85 4.79
C ARG A 6 57.20 -29.56 5.47
N PRO A 7 56.90 -28.32 5.88
CA PRO A 7 55.61 -28.01 6.47
C PRO A 7 54.51 -28.29 5.44
N SER A 8 53.51 -29.06 5.83
CA SER A 8 52.33 -29.32 5.01
C SER A 8 51.53 -28.01 4.86
N LEU A 9 51.40 -27.51 3.64
CA LEU A 9 50.58 -26.32 3.31
C LEU A 9 49.07 -26.59 3.35
N PHE A 10 48.70 -27.87 3.36
CA PHE A 10 47.32 -28.34 3.34
C PHE A 10 46.41 -27.76 4.45
N PRO A 11 46.79 -27.78 5.75
CA PRO A 11 45.98 -27.18 6.82
C PRO A 11 45.76 -25.68 6.65
N LEU A 12 46.74 -24.94 6.10
CA LEU A 12 46.59 -23.51 5.86
C LEU A 12 45.57 -23.23 4.75
N LEU A 13 45.63 -24.00 3.66
CA LEU A 13 44.65 -23.91 2.57
C LEU A 13 43.25 -24.25 3.06
N TRP A 14 43.12 -25.28 3.89
CA TRP A 14 41.85 -25.72 4.44
C TRP A 14 41.24 -24.68 5.37
N LEU A 15 42.06 -24.08 6.24
CA LEU A 15 41.65 -22.99 7.13
C LEU A 15 41.18 -21.77 6.33
N THR A 16 41.97 -21.31 5.36
CA THR A 16 41.62 -20.15 4.53
C THR A 16 40.33 -20.39 3.75
N CYS A 17 40.16 -21.59 3.19
CA CYS A 17 38.93 -21.95 2.48
C CYS A 17 37.71 -21.94 3.42
N SER A 18 37.84 -22.55 4.60
CA SER A 18 36.79 -22.55 5.62
C SER A 18 36.42 -21.13 6.06
N LEU A 19 37.42 -20.27 6.28
CA LEU A 19 37.20 -18.88 6.69
C LEU A 19 36.53 -18.05 5.60
N SER A 20 36.94 -18.23 4.34
CA SER A 20 36.30 -17.56 3.18
C SER A 20 34.84 -17.96 3.01
N VAL A 21 34.53 -19.25 3.14
CA VAL A 21 33.14 -19.74 3.05
C VAL A 21 32.31 -19.21 4.21
N GLY A 22 32.82 -19.28 5.45
CA GLY A 22 32.14 -18.73 6.62
C GLY A 22 31.90 -17.22 6.53
N GLY A 23 32.89 -16.46 6.05
CA GLY A 23 32.79 -15.03 5.81
C GLY A 23 31.75 -14.68 4.74
N TYR A 24 31.69 -15.44 3.64
CA TYR A 24 30.66 -15.27 2.61
C TYR A 24 29.25 -15.49 3.17
N PHE A 25 29.04 -16.54 3.97
CA PHE A 25 27.74 -16.79 4.60
C PHE A 25 27.37 -15.72 5.61
N ALA A 26 28.31 -15.24 6.43
CA ALA A 26 28.07 -14.15 7.36
C ALA A 26 27.68 -12.85 6.62
N PHE A 27 28.39 -12.55 5.52
CA PHE A 27 28.06 -11.42 4.65
C PHE A 27 26.69 -11.57 4.00
N ALA A 28 26.37 -12.74 3.45
CA ALA A 28 25.09 -13.03 2.82
C ALA A 28 23.93 -13.04 3.82
N ALA A 29 24.15 -13.38 5.09
CA ALA A 29 23.13 -13.29 6.13
C ALA A 29 22.81 -11.83 6.50
N VAL A 30 23.80 -10.93 6.42
CA VAL A 30 23.63 -9.50 6.72
C VAL A 30 23.05 -8.73 5.54
N GLN A 31 23.54 -8.95 4.32
CA GLN A 31 23.15 -8.20 3.12
C GLN A 31 22.17 -8.92 2.20
N GLY A 32 21.92 -10.22 2.39
CA GLY A 32 21.07 -11.00 1.51
C GLY A 32 19.59 -10.62 1.62
N ASP A 33 18.82 -10.96 0.58
CA ASP A 33 17.38 -10.70 0.47
C ASP A 33 16.55 -11.24 1.65
N HIS A 34 17.09 -12.18 2.43
CA HIS A 34 16.44 -12.78 3.60
C HIS A 34 17.02 -12.27 4.94
N GLY A 35 17.90 -11.26 4.91
CA GLY A 35 18.48 -10.63 6.09
C GLY A 35 17.44 -9.89 6.93
N ILE A 36 17.78 -9.61 8.19
CA ILE A 36 16.91 -8.94 9.17
C ILE A 36 16.34 -7.61 8.63
N PHE A 37 17.09 -6.91 7.79
CA PHE A 37 16.69 -5.65 7.17
C PHE A 37 15.48 -5.78 6.23
N ARG A 38 15.31 -6.92 5.54
CA ARG A 38 14.15 -7.13 4.65
C ARG A 38 12.84 -7.15 5.43
N ARG A 39 12.84 -7.72 6.64
CA ARG A 39 11.64 -7.74 7.49
C ARG A 39 11.20 -6.33 7.88
N ILE A 40 12.16 -5.47 8.24
CA ILE A 40 11.89 -4.07 8.60
C ILE A 40 11.32 -3.30 7.39
N GLN A 41 11.88 -3.51 6.20
CA GLN A 41 11.38 -2.85 4.99
C GLN A 41 9.96 -3.31 4.62
N ILE A 42 9.70 -4.62 4.68
CA ILE A 42 8.37 -5.18 4.41
C ILE A 42 7.35 -4.67 5.45
N GLU A 43 7.72 -4.57 6.71
CA GLU A 43 6.83 -4.09 7.76
C GLU A 43 6.48 -2.60 7.60
N ALA A 44 7.45 -1.78 7.18
CA ALA A 44 7.21 -0.39 6.83
C ALA A 44 6.30 -0.25 5.59
N GLU A 45 6.57 -1.02 4.54
CA GLU A 45 5.78 -1.00 3.30
C GLU A 45 4.34 -1.48 3.56
N THR A 46 4.16 -2.57 4.29
CA THR A 46 2.82 -3.07 4.66
C THR A 46 2.04 -2.07 5.52
N THR A 47 2.71 -1.32 6.40
CA THR A 47 2.06 -0.27 7.20
C THR A 47 1.59 0.89 6.32
N ALA A 48 2.42 1.34 5.37
CA ALA A 48 2.04 2.37 4.41
C ALA A 48 0.85 1.93 3.52
N LEU A 49 0.92 0.72 2.95
CA LEU A 49 -0.15 0.18 2.11
C LEU A 49 -1.47 0.03 2.87
N ARG A 50 -1.43 -0.35 4.16
CA ARG A 50 -2.64 -0.40 5.00
C ARG A 50 -3.27 0.97 5.20
N ALA A 51 -2.47 2.00 5.41
CA ALA A 51 -2.98 3.38 5.53
C ALA A 51 -3.63 3.85 4.23
N ASP A 52 -3.02 3.54 3.08
CA ASP A 52 -3.59 3.86 1.77
C ASP A 52 -4.89 3.08 1.50
N LEU A 53 -4.95 1.81 1.89
CA LEU A 53 -6.17 1.00 1.80
C LEU A 53 -7.33 1.65 2.57
N VAL A 54 -7.10 2.03 3.83
CA VAL A 54 -8.13 2.69 4.65
C VAL A 54 -8.60 4.00 4.01
N ARG A 55 -7.69 4.79 3.43
CA ARG A 55 -8.05 6.01 2.71
C ARG A 55 -8.93 5.72 1.49
N LEU A 56 -8.51 4.77 0.66
CA LEU A 56 -9.23 4.37 -0.56
C LEU A 56 -10.61 3.76 -0.25
N GLU A 57 -10.72 2.98 0.82
CA GLU A 57 -11.99 2.43 1.28
C GLU A 57 -12.95 3.54 1.72
N ALA A 58 -12.45 4.56 2.43
CA ALA A 58 -13.25 5.72 2.81
C ALA A 58 -13.72 6.53 1.58
N GLU A 59 -12.84 6.75 0.60
CA GLU A 59 -13.18 7.39 -0.67
C GLU A 59 -14.23 6.60 -1.45
N ARG A 60 -14.05 5.28 -1.56
CA ARG A 60 -15.02 4.38 -2.20
C ARG A 60 -16.38 4.47 -1.50
N ALA A 61 -16.42 4.42 -0.17
CA ALA A 61 -17.67 4.51 0.58
C ALA A 61 -18.38 5.86 0.34
N ALA A 62 -17.63 6.96 0.28
CA ALA A 62 -18.17 8.29 -0.03
C ALA A 62 -18.73 8.36 -1.45
N LEU A 63 -18.02 7.81 -2.44
CA LEU A 63 -18.46 7.75 -3.82
C LEU A 63 -19.68 6.83 -3.99
N GLU A 64 -19.70 5.67 -3.33
CA GLU A 64 -20.85 4.76 -3.34
C GLU A 64 -22.09 5.42 -2.73
N ASN A 65 -21.94 6.18 -1.65
CA ASN A 65 -23.03 6.96 -1.07
C ASN A 65 -23.54 8.01 -2.08
N ARG A 66 -22.63 8.74 -2.72
CA ARG A 66 -23.00 9.76 -3.71
C ARG A 66 -23.69 9.15 -4.94
N THR A 67 -23.19 8.03 -5.45
CA THR A 67 -23.82 7.29 -6.54
C THR A 67 -25.19 6.76 -6.14
N ARG A 68 -25.36 6.20 -4.93
CA ARG A 68 -26.69 5.79 -4.44
C ARG A 68 -27.67 6.95 -4.38
N ARG A 69 -27.23 8.10 -3.87
CA ARG A 69 -28.06 9.32 -3.78
C ARG A 69 -28.36 9.95 -5.13
N LEU A 70 -27.60 9.60 -6.17
CA LEU A 70 -27.84 10.02 -7.56
C LEU A 70 -28.56 8.94 -8.38
N SER A 71 -28.72 7.72 -7.85
CA SER A 71 -29.42 6.63 -8.55
C SER A 71 -30.93 6.76 -8.36
N ASP A 72 -31.69 6.40 -9.39
CA ASP A 72 -33.14 6.58 -9.53
C ASP A 72 -33.99 6.09 -8.33
N ASP A 73 -33.52 5.13 -7.54
CA ASP A 73 -34.23 4.63 -6.34
C ASP A 73 -34.25 5.62 -5.15
N PHE A 74 -33.42 6.67 -5.18
CA PHE A 74 -33.37 7.77 -4.20
C PHE A 74 -33.24 9.15 -4.86
N LEU A 75 -33.49 9.23 -6.17
CA LEU A 75 -33.60 10.48 -6.89
C LEU A 75 -34.94 11.11 -6.50
N ASP A 76 -34.89 11.95 -5.49
CA ASP A 76 -36.06 12.66 -4.97
C ASP A 76 -36.58 13.60 -6.06
N LEU A 77 -37.57 13.11 -6.80
CA LEU A 77 -38.27 13.83 -7.86
C LEU A 77 -38.83 15.16 -7.32
N ASP A 78 -39.13 15.24 -6.03
CA ASP A 78 -39.58 16.49 -5.39
C ASP A 78 -38.43 17.52 -5.31
N LEU A 79 -37.19 17.09 -5.02
CA LEU A 79 -36.01 17.98 -5.04
C LEU A 79 -35.65 18.43 -6.47
N LEU A 80 -35.84 17.57 -7.48
CA LEU A 80 -35.70 17.97 -8.89
C LEU A 80 -36.79 18.96 -9.30
N ASP A 81 -38.03 18.75 -8.86
CA ASP A 81 -39.15 19.66 -9.15
C ASP A 81 -39.01 21.00 -8.41
N GLU A 82 -38.49 21.00 -7.18
CA GLU A 82 -38.11 22.23 -6.45
C GLU A 82 -36.96 22.98 -7.14
N GLN A 83 -35.88 22.29 -7.54
CA GLN A 83 -34.77 22.93 -8.26
C GLN A 83 -35.20 23.41 -9.65
N ALA A 84 -36.08 22.68 -10.34
CA ALA A 84 -36.67 23.11 -11.60
C ALA A 84 -37.56 24.34 -11.41
N ARG A 85 -38.40 24.39 -10.38
CA ARG A 85 -39.21 25.58 -10.06
C ARG A 85 -38.36 26.80 -9.71
N GLN A 86 -37.33 26.62 -8.88
CA GLN A 86 -36.44 27.73 -8.48
C GLN A 86 -35.59 28.27 -9.62
N ARG A 87 -35.08 27.42 -10.53
CA ARG A 87 -34.19 27.86 -11.61
C ARG A 87 -34.89 28.21 -12.92
N LEU A 88 -35.96 27.49 -13.28
CA LEU A 88 -36.66 27.71 -14.54
C LEU A 88 -37.87 28.63 -14.39
N GLY A 89 -38.22 29.06 -13.16
CA GLY A 89 -39.33 29.98 -12.95
C GLY A 89 -40.66 29.42 -13.46
N LEU A 90 -40.82 28.10 -13.46
CA LEU A 90 -42.05 27.42 -13.85
C LEU A 90 -43.08 27.51 -12.70
N MET A 91 -43.48 28.74 -12.38
CA MET A 91 -44.77 28.97 -11.74
C MET A 91 -45.84 28.65 -12.78
N ARG A 92 -46.82 27.82 -12.42
CA ARG A 92 -48.04 27.70 -13.22
C ARG A 92 -48.66 29.10 -13.35
N PRO A 93 -49.21 29.47 -14.52
CA PRO A 93 -49.77 30.81 -14.78
C PRO A 93 -50.96 31.21 -13.88
N GLU A 94 -51.37 30.38 -12.93
CA GLU A 94 -52.68 30.44 -12.27
C GLU A 94 -52.61 30.81 -10.77
N GLU A 95 -51.43 31.00 -10.18
CA GLU A 95 -51.32 31.32 -8.74
C GLU A 95 -51.33 32.84 -8.49
N LEU A 96 -52.53 33.35 -8.19
CA LEU A 96 -52.79 34.73 -7.77
C LEU A 96 -52.23 34.97 -6.36
N VAL A 97 -51.18 35.77 -6.23
CA VAL A 97 -50.71 36.27 -4.93
C VAL A 97 -51.66 37.38 -4.46
N LEU A 98 -52.47 37.09 -3.45
CA LEU A 98 -53.21 38.11 -2.69
C LEU A 98 -52.26 38.78 -1.69
N ARG A 99 -52.37 40.10 -1.66
CA ARG A 99 -51.49 41.10 -1.03
C ARG A 99 -51.46 41.04 0.50
#